data_AF-A0A7X8IUP3-F1
#
_entry.id   AF-A0A7X8IUP3-F1
#
_cell.length_a   1.000
_cell.length_b   1.000
_cell.length_c   1.000
_cell.angle_alpha   90.00
_cell.angle_beta   90.00
_cell.angle_gamma   90.00
#
_symmetry.space_group_name_H-M   'P 1'
#
loop_
_entity.id
_entity.type
_entity.pdbx_description
1 polymer ?
#
loop_
_entity_poly.entity_id
_entity_poly.type
_entity_poly.pdbx_seq_one_letter_code
_entity_poly.pdbx_strand_id
1 'polypeptide(L)'
;MIRKIISGLVLSLVACALLTAGGAGDTTDDGTTRIGISKIVAHPALDAVEKGVQDELAARGITAVYDLQNANGDVNTATQIATKFKRDKVDVIVAIATPMAVSAANSVRDIPVVFSVVTDPVSAGLVPNLSKGEGNVTGLSDKTDIYAHLELFKRIAGIKTLGHIFTSSEANSAAALAELEDACKKLSIELVVQSINNSSEVKQATEAIIRRVDGIYLTTDNTVYSA
;
A
#
# COMPACT_ATOMS: atom_id res chain seq x y z
N MET A 1 -0.16 -87.85 21.43
CA MET A 1 -1.50 -88.09 22.03
C MET A 1 -2.08 -86.73 22.42
N ILE A 2 -2.97 -86.17 21.60
CA ILE A 2 -4.44 -86.13 21.83
C ILE A 2 -4.79 -85.12 22.95
N ARG A 3 -5.08 -83.85 22.61
CA ARG A 3 -6.44 -83.28 22.42
C ARG A 3 -7.37 -83.52 23.61
N LYS A 4 -7.78 -82.44 24.30
CA LYS A 4 -9.14 -82.14 24.80
C LYS A 4 -9.12 -80.85 25.67
N ILE A 5 -10.12 -79.99 25.80
CA ILE A 5 -11.30 -79.56 25.03
C ILE A 5 -12.11 -78.68 26.01
N ILE A 6 -12.68 -77.56 25.52
CA ILE A 6 -13.96 -76.96 25.92
C ILE A 6 -14.06 -75.99 27.14
N SER A 7 -14.43 -74.76 26.75
CA SER A 7 -15.48 -73.86 27.26
C SER A 7 -15.35 -73.09 28.57
N GLY A 8 -15.31 -71.77 28.40
CA GLY A 8 -15.73 -70.77 29.37
C GLY A 8 -16.13 -69.48 28.65
N LEU A 9 -17.22 -69.54 27.89
CA LEU A 9 -17.89 -68.39 27.28
C LEU A 9 -18.63 -67.63 28.40
N VAL A 10 -18.17 -66.44 28.75
CA VAL A 10 -19.03 -65.42 29.38
C VAL A 10 -18.88 -64.12 28.59
N LEU A 11 -19.88 -63.93 27.75
CA LEU A 11 -20.22 -62.74 27.01
C LEU A 11 -20.69 -61.67 28.01
N SER A 12 -19.90 -60.62 28.23
CA SER A 12 -20.40 -59.35 28.75
C SER A 12 -20.12 -58.28 27.71
N LEU A 13 -21.19 -57.93 27.00
CA LEU A 13 -21.25 -56.89 25.99
C LEU A 13 -21.76 -55.60 26.66
N VAL A 14 -21.37 -54.46 26.09
CA VAL A 14 -21.93 -53.09 26.26
C VAL A 14 -21.17 -52.19 27.26
N ALA A 15 -20.19 -51.41 26.79
CA ALA A 15 -20.40 -50.02 26.32
C ALA A 15 -19.08 -49.24 26.11
N CYS A 16 -19.01 -48.49 25.00
CA CYS A 16 -18.18 -47.29 24.75
C CYS A 16 -16.64 -47.37 24.83
N ALA A 17 -16.00 -47.45 23.65
CA ALA A 17 -15.18 -46.35 23.11
C ALA A 17 -14.62 -46.74 21.73
N LEU A 18 -15.39 -46.44 20.69
CA LEU A 18 -14.92 -46.44 19.30
C LEU A 18 -14.17 -45.12 19.05
N LEU A 19 -12.93 -45.25 18.59
CA LEU A 19 -12.33 -44.49 17.48
C LEU A 19 -12.71 -43.01 17.35
N THR A 20 -11.84 -42.13 17.85
CA THR A 20 -11.48 -40.91 17.14
C THR A 20 -9.99 -40.64 17.34
N ALA A 21 -9.19 -41.16 16.41
CA ALA A 21 -7.90 -40.55 16.09
C ALA A 21 -8.21 -39.20 15.44
N GLY A 22 -8.47 -38.19 16.28
CA GLY A 22 -8.54 -36.80 15.86
C GLY A 22 -7.12 -36.37 15.54
N GLY A 23 -6.77 -36.39 14.26
CA GLY A 23 -5.56 -35.77 13.76
C GLY A 23 -5.53 -34.33 14.27
N ALA A 24 -4.54 -34.02 15.10
CA ALA A 24 -4.06 -32.67 15.22
C ALA A 24 -3.76 -32.23 13.80
N GLY A 25 -4.49 -31.23 13.33
CA GLY A 25 -4.09 -30.51 12.13
C GLY A 25 -2.79 -29.80 12.47
N ASP A 26 -1.67 -30.51 12.31
CA ASP A 26 -0.39 -29.89 12.08
C ASP A 26 -0.59 -29.03 10.84
N THR A 27 -0.83 -27.74 11.06
CA THR A 27 -0.48 -26.74 10.06
C THR A 27 1.01 -26.87 9.88
N THR A 28 1.42 -27.68 8.91
CA THR A 28 2.76 -27.65 8.35
C THR A 28 2.96 -26.22 7.88
N ASP A 29 3.65 -25.43 8.71
CA ASP A 29 4.34 -24.23 8.27
C ASP A 29 5.32 -24.71 7.20
N ASP A 30 4.95 -24.59 5.94
CA ASP A 30 5.80 -24.94 4.80
C ASP A 30 6.94 -23.92 4.63
N GLY A 31 7.04 -22.94 5.53
CA GLY A 31 8.00 -21.84 5.51
C GLY A 31 7.62 -20.72 4.54
N THR A 32 6.45 -20.79 3.91
CA THR A 32 6.01 -19.81 2.90
C THR A 32 5.25 -18.66 3.55
N THR A 33 5.85 -17.47 3.51
CA THR A 33 5.19 -16.24 4.00
C THR A 33 4.13 -15.75 3.01
N ARG A 34 2.90 -15.51 3.46
CA ARG A 34 1.82 -14.94 2.65
C ARG A 34 1.84 -13.42 2.77
N ILE A 35 2.10 -12.72 1.67
CA ILE A 35 2.22 -11.26 1.67
C ILE A 35 1.11 -10.67 0.81
N GLY A 36 0.22 -9.89 1.43
CA GLY A 36 -0.76 -9.09 0.71
C GLY A 36 -0.11 -7.80 0.22
N ILE A 37 0.00 -7.58 -1.08
CA ILE A 37 0.51 -6.33 -1.64
C ILE A 37 -0.64 -5.62 -2.34
N SER A 38 -0.88 -4.36 -1.99
CA SER A 38 -1.96 -3.59 -2.60
C SER A 38 -1.52 -2.19 -3.00
N LYS A 39 -2.02 -1.73 -4.15
CA LYS A 39 -1.78 -0.39 -4.69
C LYS A 39 -3.08 0.30 -5.05
N ILE A 40 -3.09 1.64 -4.98
CA ILE A 40 -4.29 2.42 -5.26
C ILE A 40 -4.69 2.33 -6.73
N VAL A 41 -3.73 2.47 -7.64
CA VAL A 41 -3.94 2.42 -9.09
C VAL A 41 -2.66 1.89 -9.75
N ALA A 42 -2.75 1.45 -11.01
CA ALA A 42 -1.54 1.11 -11.75
C ALA A 42 -0.90 2.39 -12.31
N HIS A 43 0.38 2.60 -12.03
CA HIS A 43 1.26 3.51 -12.74
C HIS A 43 2.72 3.11 -12.49
N PRO A 44 3.68 3.52 -13.35
CA PRO A 44 5.03 2.98 -13.34
C PRO A 44 5.75 3.02 -11.98
N ALA A 45 5.55 4.07 -11.19
CA ALA A 45 6.19 4.18 -9.87
C ALA A 45 5.66 3.16 -8.85
N LEU A 46 4.34 2.94 -8.76
CA LEU A 46 3.80 1.96 -7.80
C LEU A 46 4.10 0.53 -8.26
N ASP A 47 4.07 0.28 -9.58
CA ASP A 47 4.46 -1.00 -10.16
C ASP A 47 5.94 -1.32 -9.88
N ALA A 48 6.82 -0.32 -9.98
CA ALA A 48 8.23 -0.47 -9.64
C ALA A 48 8.43 -0.78 -8.15
N VAL A 49 7.63 -0.18 -7.26
CA VAL A 49 7.69 -0.48 -5.82
C VAL A 49 7.19 -1.89 -5.51
N GLU A 50 6.06 -2.30 -6.10
CA GLU A 50 5.55 -3.67 -5.98
C GLU A 50 6.62 -4.69 -6.41
N LYS A 51 7.22 -4.47 -7.58
CA LYS A 51 8.30 -5.32 -8.11
C LYS A 51 9.54 -5.29 -7.22
N GLY A 52 9.94 -4.11 -6.74
CA GLY A 52 11.11 -3.95 -5.86
C GLY A 52 10.96 -4.68 -4.53
N VAL A 53 9.75 -4.71 -3.97
CA VAL A 53 9.45 -5.52 -2.77
C VAL A 53 9.65 -7.01 -3.05
N GLN A 54 9.12 -7.51 -4.18
CA GLN A 54 9.29 -8.91 -4.56
C GLN A 54 10.75 -9.27 -4.81
N ASP A 55 11.49 -8.40 -5.50
CA ASP A 55 12.89 -8.61 -5.84
C ASP A 55 13.80 -8.64 -4.61
N GLU A 56 13.62 -7.72 -3.67
CA GLU A 56 14.43 -7.69 -2.44
C GLU A 56 14.14 -8.91 -1.56
N LEU A 57 12.89 -9.35 -1.46
CA LEU A 57 12.53 -10.57 -0.71
C LEU A 57 13.15 -11.82 -1.35
N ALA A 58 13.07 -11.95 -2.68
CA ALA A 58 13.69 -13.04 -3.41
C ALA A 58 15.22 -13.04 -3.27
N ALA A 59 15.86 -11.86 -3.36
CA ALA A 59 17.30 -11.70 -3.18
C ALA A 59 17.78 -12.11 -1.78
N ARG A 60 16.92 -11.95 -0.76
CA ARG A 60 17.17 -12.42 0.62
C ARG A 60 16.85 -13.90 0.83
N GLY A 61 16.37 -14.62 -0.18
CA GLY A 61 15.98 -16.02 -0.08
C GLY A 61 14.68 -16.25 0.70
N ILE A 62 13.85 -15.23 0.84
CA ILE A 62 12.54 -15.36 1.51
C ILE A 62 11.55 -15.97 0.52
N THR A 63 11.02 -17.14 0.86
CA THR A 63 9.98 -17.80 0.06
C THR A 63 8.63 -17.20 0.44
N ALA A 64 7.98 -16.52 -0.50
CA ALA A 64 6.71 -15.85 -0.26
C ALA A 64 5.69 -16.13 -1.36
N VAL A 65 4.41 -16.17 -0.97
CA VAL A 65 3.26 -16.15 -1.87
C VAL A 65 2.63 -14.77 -1.79
N TYR A 66 2.50 -14.13 -2.94
CA TYR A 66 1.96 -12.77 -3.03
C TYR A 66 0.48 -12.79 -3.41
N ASP A 67 -0.33 -12.05 -2.65
CA ASP A 67 -1.70 -11.69 -3.02
C ASP A 67 -1.70 -10.24 -3.50
N LEU A 68 -1.62 -10.05 -4.82
CA LEU A 68 -1.50 -8.73 -5.46
C LEU A 68 -2.90 -8.15 -5.74
N GLN A 69 -3.15 -6.94 -5.25
CA GLN A 69 -4.45 -6.28 -5.36
C GLN A 69 -4.31 -4.84 -5.88
N ASN A 70 -5.23 -4.42 -6.75
CA ASN A 70 -5.30 -3.06 -7.26
C ASN A 70 -6.68 -2.48 -6.96
N ALA A 71 -6.72 -1.31 -6.32
CA ALA A 71 -7.97 -0.64 -5.97
C ALA A 71 -8.59 0.16 -7.14
N ASN A 72 -7.89 0.26 -8.28
CA ASN A 72 -8.33 0.94 -9.50
C ASN A 72 -8.79 2.39 -9.24
N GLY A 73 -8.10 3.10 -8.36
CA GLY A 73 -8.38 4.49 -7.97
C GLY A 73 -9.49 4.65 -6.93
N ASP A 74 -10.13 3.57 -6.49
CA ASP A 74 -11.29 3.64 -5.58
C ASP A 74 -10.93 3.31 -4.12
N VAL A 75 -11.13 4.29 -3.23
CA VAL A 75 -10.81 4.17 -1.80
C VAL A 75 -11.72 3.16 -1.07
N ASN A 76 -12.95 2.95 -1.54
CA ASN A 76 -13.81 1.92 -0.97
C ASN A 76 -13.26 0.52 -1.27
N THR A 77 -12.75 0.32 -2.47
CA THR A 77 -12.07 -0.91 -2.90
C THR A 77 -10.79 -1.12 -2.10
N ALA A 78 -10.02 -0.07 -1.80
CA ALA A 78 -8.87 -0.16 -0.89
C ALA A 78 -9.25 -0.75 0.49
N THR A 79 -10.39 -0.32 1.04
CA THR A 79 -10.92 -0.84 2.31
C THR A 79 -11.38 -2.30 2.20
N GLN A 80 -12.00 -2.68 1.08
CA GLN A 80 -12.39 -4.06 0.81
C GLN A 80 -11.16 -4.98 0.67
N ILE A 81 -10.11 -4.51 0.00
CA ILE A 81 -8.83 -5.22 -0.14
C ILE A 81 -8.19 -5.46 1.23
N ALA A 82 -8.13 -4.44 2.10
CA ALA A 82 -7.61 -4.59 3.46
C ALA A 82 -8.39 -5.64 4.26
N THR A 83 -9.73 -5.63 4.16
CA THR A 83 -10.59 -6.62 4.82
C THR A 83 -10.38 -8.03 4.25
N LYS A 84 -10.16 -8.15 2.93
CA LYS A 84 -9.79 -9.40 2.26
C LYS A 84 -8.48 -9.95 2.84
N PHE A 85 -7.42 -9.15 2.91
CA PHE A 85 -6.14 -9.60 3.46
C PHE A 85 -6.25 -10.11 4.89
N LYS A 86 -7.05 -9.43 5.73
CA LYS A 86 -7.35 -9.91 7.07
C LYS A 86 -8.06 -11.26 7.09
N ARG A 87 -9.13 -11.41 6.29
CA ARG A 87 -9.89 -12.67 6.19
C ARG A 87 -9.02 -13.81 5.69
N ASP A 88 -8.18 -13.53 4.70
CA ASP A 88 -7.31 -14.51 4.04
C ASP A 88 -6.02 -14.78 4.85
N LYS A 89 -5.90 -14.13 6.03
CA LYS A 89 -4.82 -14.28 7.01
C LYS A 89 -3.43 -14.21 6.37
N VAL A 90 -3.19 -13.12 5.64
CA VAL A 90 -1.82 -12.82 5.20
C VAL A 90 -0.94 -12.50 6.43
N ASP A 91 0.34 -12.79 6.34
CA ASP A 91 1.30 -12.58 7.43
C ASP A 91 1.74 -11.11 7.52
N VAL A 92 1.81 -10.42 6.38
CA VAL A 92 2.15 -8.99 6.29
C VAL A 92 1.35 -8.35 5.15
N ILE A 93 0.94 -7.11 5.35
CA ILE A 93 0.34 -6.25 4.32
C ILE A 93 1.37 -5.22 3.88
N VAL A 94 1.65 -5.13 2.59
CA VAL A 94 2.39 -4.03 1.97
C VAL A 94 1.39 -3.12 1.27
N ALA A 95 1.18 -1.92 1.81
CA ALA A 95 0.20 -0.97 1.32
C ALA A 95 0.90 0.17 0.57
N ILE A 96 0.75 0.20 -0.75
CA ILE A 96 1.42 1.13 -1.66
C ILE A 96 0.47 2.30 -1.96
N ALA A 97 0.92 3.52 -1.69
CA ALA A 97 0.19 4.78 -1.68
C ALA A 97 -0.63 5.06 -0.40
N THR A 98 -0.74 6.35 -0.06
CA THR A 98 -1.45 6.88 1.13
C THR A 98 -2.85 6.28 1.37
N PRO A 99 -3.78 6.25 0.39
CA PRO A 99 -5.11 5.70 0.63
C PRO A 99 -5.09 4.21 0.97
N MET A 100 -4.18 3.42 0.38
CA MET A 100 -4.03 2.00 0.71
C MET A 100 -3.55 1.82 2.15
N ALA A 101 -2.56 2.61 2.55
CA ALA A 101 -2.00 2.57 3.90
C ALA A 101 -3.04 2.94 4.96
N VAL A 102 -3.81 4.01 4.72
CA VAL A 102 -4.89 4.46 5.62
C VAL A 102 -6.00 3.42 5.71
N SER A 103 -6.45 2.87 4.60
CA SER A 103 -7.47 1.81 4.59
C SER A 103 -6.99 0.55 5.33
N ALA A 104 -5.73 0.14 5.13
CA ALA A 104 -5.15 -1.01 5.81
C ALA A 104 -5.02 -0.78 7.32
N ALA A 105 -4.43 0.34 7.73
CA ALA A 105 -4.27 0.72 9.13
C ALA A 105 -5.61 0.80 9.87
N ASN A 106 -6.66 1.33 9.22
CA ASN A 106 -7.99 1.43 9.83
C ASN A 106 -8.70 0.08 9.96
N SER A 107 -8.53 -0.81 8.98
CA SER A 107 -9.28 -2.06 8.89
C SER A 107 -8.59 -3.24 9.61
N VAL A 108 -7.27 -3.17 9.78
CA VAL A 108 -6.43 -4.28 10.25
C VAL A 108 -5.50 -3.80 11.36
N ARG A 109 -5.61 -4.43 12.53
CA ARG A 109 -4.86 -4.05 13.75
C ARG A 109 -3.93 -5.15 14.27
N ASP A 110 -4.09 -6.35 13.73
CA ASP A 110 -3.49 -7.60 14.17
C ASP A 110 -2.46 -8.18 13.18
N ILE A 111 -2.42 -7.67 11.94
CA ILE A 111 -1.42 -8.02 10.92
C ILE A 111 -0.50 -6.83 10.71
N PRO A 112 0.84 -7.00 10.67
CA PRO A 112 1.78 -5.94 10.33
C PRO A 112 1.42 -5.27 8.99
N VAL A 113 1.32 -3.94 9.00
CA VAL A 113 1.12 -3.09 7.82
C VAL A 113 2.40 -2.31 7.56
N VAL A 114 3.02 -2.58 6.42
CA VAL A 114 4.19 -1.86 5.91
C VAL A 114 3.73 -0.96 4.78
N PHE A 115 3.68 0.35 4.99
CA PHE A 115 3.33 1.29 3.93
C PHE A 115 4.55 1.66 3.08
N SER A 116 4.30 1.99 1.82
CA SER A 116 5.30 2.57 0.91
C SER A 116 4.64 3.60 0.00
N VAL A 117 5.42 4.56 -0.51
CA VAL A 117 4.93 5.67 -1.35
C VAL A 117 3.87 6.50 -0.60
N VAL A 118 4.13 6.78 0.68
CA VAL A 118 3.30 7.65 1.51
C VAL A 118 4.02 8.96 1.77
N THR A 119 3.48 10.04 1.23
CA THR A 119 4.18 11.34 1.26
C THR A 119 4.22 11.97 2.64
N ASP A 120 3.14 11.90 3.42
CA ASP A 120 3.15 12.39 4.79
C ASP A 120 2.43 11.42 5.72
N PRO A 121 3.13 10.39 6.25
CA PRO A 121 2.50 9.39 7.09
C PRO A 121 2.09 9.94 8.47
N VAL A 122 2.63 11.10 8.87
CA VAL A 122 2.24 11.76 10.13
C VAL A 122 0.92 12.48 9.94
N SER A 123 0.79 13.33 8.91
CA SER A 123 -0.47 13.99 8.60
C SER A 123 -1.57 13.02 8.19
N ALA A 124 -1.22 11.88 7.59
CA ALA A 124 -2.17 10.80 7.29
C ALA A 124 -2.61 10.00 8.53
N GLY A 125 -2.04 10.26 9.72
CA GLY A 125 -2.38 9.57 10.96
C GLY A 125 -1.93 8.11 11.03
N LEU A 126 -0.90 7.74 10.26
CA LEU A 126 -0.34 6.38 10.25
C LEU A 126 0.71 6.17 11.33
N VAL A 127 1.47 7.22 11.66
CA VAL A 127 2.51 7.22 12.69
C VAL A 127 2.58 8.59 13.38
N PRO A 128 3.04 8.70 14.63
CA PRO A 128 3.12 9.99 15.33
C PRO A 128 4.31 10.84 14.89
N ASN A 129 5.34 10.21 14.30
CA ASN A 129 6.54 10.84 13.75
C ASN A 129 7.31 9.83 12.88
N LEU A 130 8.33 10.29 12.17
CA LEU A 130 9.11 9.46 11.24
C LEU A 130 10.18 8.57 11.90
N SER A 131 10.41 8.68 13.21
CA SER A 131 11.49 7.93 13.88
C SER A 131 11.14 6.48 14.21
N LYS A 132 9.83 6.14 14.25
CA LYS A 132 9.33 4.79 14.54
C LYS A 132 7.90 4.60 14.04
N GLY A 133 7.50 3.34 13.90
CA GLY A 133 6.10 2.96 13.64
C GLY A 133 5.16 3.18 14.84
N GLU A 134 3.89 2.88 14.64
CA GLU A 134 2.82 2.92 15.64
C GLU A 134 1.93 1.68 15.55
N GLY A 135 1.75 0.98 16.69
CA GLY A 135 0.99 -0.27 16.72
C GLY A 135 1.55 -1.30 15.74
N ASN A 136 0.71 -1.77 14.82
CA ASN A 136 1.09 -2.69 13.75
C ASN A 136 1.54 -1.98 12.45
N VAL A 137 1.69 -0.65 12.44
CA VAL A 137 1.94 0.15 11.23
C VAL A 137 3.35 0.73 11.22
N THR A 138 4.07 0.54 10.12
CA THR A 138 5.37 1.16 9.83
C THR A 138 5.55 1.29 8.33
N GLY A 139 6.66 1.86 7.83
CA GLY A 139 6.88 1.94 6.40
C GLY A 139 7.90 2.97 5.94
N LEU A 140 7.81 3.29 4.66
CA LEU A 140 8.66 4.24 3.94
C LEU A 140 7.85 5.46 3.48
N SER A 141 8.38 6.65 3.71
CA SER A 141 7.87 7.89 3.12
C SER A 141 8.66 8.26 1.87
N ASP A 142 7.94 8.78 0.86
CA ASP A 142 8.51 9.31 -0.39
C ASP A 142 8.53 10.85 -0.43
N LYS A 143 8.41 11.52 0.74
CA LYS A 143 8.40 12.98 0.83
C LYS A 143 9.63 13.58 0.15
N THR A 144 9.39 14.48 -0.79
CA THR A 144 10.44 15.21 -1.52
C THR A 144 10.59 16.64 -0.99
N ASP A 145 11.79 17.21 -1.12
CA ASP A 145 12.02 18.63 -0.87
C ASP A 145 11.57 19.48 -2.07
N ILE A 146 10.31 19.91 -2.05
CA ILE A 146 9.71 20.72 -3.12
C ILE A 146 10.47 22.04 -3.31
N TYR A 147 10.96 22.65 -2.23
CA TYR A 147 11.71 23.90 -2.33
C TYR A 147 13.01 23.70 -3.11
N ALA A 148 13.79 22.67 -2.76
CA ALA A 148 15.03 22.35 -3.47
C ALA A 148 14.77 22.03 -4.96
N HIS A 149 13.69 21.32 -5.27
CA HIS A 149 13.29 21.04 -6.65
C HIS A 149 12.99 22.33 -7.43
N LEU A 150 12.20 23.25 -6.86
CA LEU A 150 11.87 24.51 -7.53
C LEU A 150 13.09 25.45 -7.62
N GLU A 151 13.96 25.46 -6.62
CA GLU A 151 15.20 26.23 -6.68
C GLU A 151 16.09 25.75 -7.83
N LEU A 152 16.25 24.43 -7.97
CA LEU A 152 16.97 23.83 -9.08
C LEU A 152 16.29 24.15 -10.41
N PHE A 153 14.97 23.99 -10.51
CA PHE A 153 14.22 24.24 -11.75
C PHE A 153 14.35 25.70 -12.20
N LYS A 154 14.24 26.65 -11.26
CA LYS A 154 14.48 28.07 -11.52
C LYS A 154 15.92 28.33 -11.98
N ARG A 155 16.91 27.68 -11.38
CA ARG A 155 18.32 27.84 -11.73
C ARG A 155 18.64 27.34 -13.15
N ILE A 156 18.08 26.20 -13.55
CA ILE A 156 18.40 25.56 -14.84
C ILE A 156 17.55 26.11 -16.00
N ALA A 157 16.28 26.46 -15.74
CA ALA A 157 15.33 26.83 -16.78
C ALA A 157 14.86 28.29 -16.70
N GLY A 158 15.18 29.01 -15.62
CA GLY A 158 14.83 30.43 -15.48
C GLY A 158 13.33 30.71 -15.33
N ILE A 159 12.55 29.72 -14.86
CA ILE A 159 11.08 29.83 -14.75
C ILE A 159 10.65 31.01 -13.84
N LYS A 160 9.59 31.70 -14.25
CA LYS A 160 8.91 32.76 -13.49
C LYS A 160 7.46 32.41 -13.18
N THR A 161 6.81 31.66 -14.06
CA THR A 161 5.46 31.14 -13.87
C THR A 161 5.47 29.62 -13.98
N LEU A 162 4.95 28.94 -12.97
CA LEU A 162 4.93 27.48 -12.85
C LEU A 162 3.49 26.97 -12.95
N GLY A 163 3.27 25.97 -13.80
CA GLY A 163 2.02 25.23 -13.88
C GLY A 163 2.03 24.01 -12.96
N HIS A 164 0.90 23.75 -12.32
CA HIS A 164 0.71 22.56 -11.50
C HIS A 164 -0.67 21.95 -11.73
N ILE A 165 -0.71 20.65 -11.98
CA ILE A 165 -1.93 19.87 -12.16
C ILE A 165 -2.00 18.86 -11.02
N PHE A 166 -3.15 18.80 -10.35
CA PHE A 166 -3.33 17.96 -9.17
C PHE A 166 -4.78 17.56 -8.97
N THR A 167 -5.00 16.59 -8.09
CA THR A 167 -6.31 16.09 -7.73
C THR A 167 -6.63 16.46 -6.29
N SER A 168 -7.76 17.14 -6.06
CA SER A 168 -8.14 17.60 -4.71
C SER A 168 -8.73 16.49 -3.83
N SER A 169 -9.13 15.37 -4.41
CA SER A 169 -9.63 14.20 -3.67
C SER A 169 -8.50 13.39 -3.01
N GLU A 170 -7.24 13.62 -3.38
CA GLU A 170 -6.07 13.00 -2.75
C GLU A 170 -5.50 13.91 -1.66
N ALA A 171 -5.54 13.43 -0.39
CA ALA A 171 -5.05 14.20 0.75
C ALA A 171 -3.55 14.53 0.65
N ASN A 172 -2.73 13.61 0.11
CA ASN A 172 -1.32 13.84 -0.19
C ASN A 172 -1.12 14.98 -1.18
N SER A 173 -1.90 15.01 -2.26
CA SER A 173 -1.81 16.05 -3.29
C SER A 173 -2.21 17.42 -2.76
N ALA A 174 -3.28 17.49 -1.95
CA ALA A 174 -3.69 18.73 -1.30
C ALA A 174 -2.61 19.27 -0.33
N ALA A 175 -1.97 18.40 0.45
CA ALA A 175 -0.87 18.78 1.32
C ALA A 175 0.36 19.26 0.53
N ALA A 176 0.71 18.54 -0.55
CA ALA A 176 1.83 18.90 -1.41
C ALA A 176 1.61 20.25 -2.13
N LEU A 177 0.36 20.59 -2.50
CA LEU A 177 0.03 21.89 -3.06
C LEU A 177 0.32 23.02 -2.06
N ALA A 178 -0.02 22.86 -0.79
CA ALA A 178 0.27 23.88 0.23
C ALA A 178 1.78 24.13 0.38
N GLU A 179 2.59 23.07 0.36
CA GLU A 179 4.05 23.17 0.37
C GLU A 179 4.59 23.82 -0.93
N LEU A 180 3.99 23.49 -2.08
CA LEU A 180 4.34 24.07 -3.37
C LEU A 180 4.05 25.57 -3.43
N GLU A 181 2.90 26.01 -2.91
CA GLU A 181 2.55 27.43 -2.82
C GLU A 181 3.54 28.21 -1.96
N ASP A 182 3.94 27.67 -0.82
CA ASP A 182 4.95 28.27 0.05
C ASP A 182 6.32 28.37 -0.64
N ALA A 183 6.76 27.30 -1.31
CA ALA A 183 8.00 27.29 -2.06
C ALA A 183 7.99 28.32 -3.21
N CYS A 184 6.89 28.40 -3.97
CA CYS A 184 6.72 29.38 -5.04
C CYS A 184 6.79 30.82 -4.51
N LYS A 185 6.13 31.12 -3.38
CA LYS A 185 6.19 32.43 -2.71
C LYS A 185 7.62 32.81 -2.34
N LYS A 186 8.36 31.91 -1.69
CA LYS A 186 9.76 32.13 -1.28
C LYS A 186 10.69 32.37 -2.48
N LEU A 187 10.41 31.71 -3.60
CA LEU A 187 11.22 31.83 -4.82
C LEU A 187 10.73 32.91 -5.78
N SER A 188 9.67 33.66 -5.44
CA SER A 188 9.03 34.64 -6.34
C SER A 188 8.67 34.04 -7.70
N ILE A 189 8.04 32.87 -7.67
CA ILE A 189 7.48 32.18 -8.83
C ILE A 189 5.95 32.31 -8.75
N GLU A 190 5.32 32.73 -9.84
CA GLU A 190 3.86 32.72 -9.95
C GLU A 190 3.37 31.29 -10.16
N LEU A 191 2.35 30.85 -9.43
CA LEU A 191 1.80 29.50 -9.53
C LEU A 191 0.44 29.51 -10.23
N VAL A 192 0.30 28.74 -11.31
CA VAL A 192 -0.95 28.50 -12.02
C VAL A 192 -1.39 27.07 -11.73
N VAL A 193 -2.46 26.94 -10.94
CA VAL A 193 -2.98 25.64 -10.51
C VAL A 193 -4.17 25.24 -11.38
N GLN A 194 -4.22 23.96 -11.76
CA GLN A 194 -5.38 23.35 -12.41
C GLN A 194 -5.74 22.05 -11.70
N SER A 195 -6.92 22.02 -11.07
CA SER A 195 -7.44 20.79 -10.47
C SER A 195 -8.07 19.87 -11.51
N ILE A 196 -7.97 18.57 -11.29
CA ILE A 196 -8.67 17.49 -12.02
C ILE A 196 -9.42 16.58 -11.04
N ASN A 197 -10.33 15.76 -11.57
CA ASN A 197 -11.05 14.74 -10.79
C ASN A 197 -10.64 13.30 -11.14
N ASN A 198 -10.09 13.09 -12.32
CA ASN A 198 -9.68 11.76 -12.81
C ASN A 198 -8.58 11.91 -13.87
N SER A 199 -7.91 10.80 -14.17
CA SER A 199 -6.73 10.77 -15.04
C SER A 199 -7.04 11.19 -16.49
N SER A 200 -8.26 10.95 -17.00
CA SER A 200 -8.62 11.33 -18.37
C SER A 200 -8.64 12.85 -18.61
N GLU A 201 -8.74 13.65 -17.55
CA GLU A 201 -8.75 15.12 -17.61
C GLU A 201 -7.34 15.72 -17.75
N VAL A 202 -6.26 14.97 -17.47
CA VAL A 202 -4.87 15.48 -17.41
C VAL A 202 -4.47 16.19 -18.70
N LYS A 203 -4.81 15.62 -19.87
CA LYS A 203 -4.50 16.23 -21.17
C LYS A 203 -5.16 17.59 -21.32
N GLN A 204 -6.46 17.70 -21.03
CA GLN A 204 -7.20 18.94 -21.16
C GLN A 204 -6.74 19.99 -20.14
N ALA A 205 -6.46 19.56 -18.90
CA ALA A 205 -5.90 20.41 -17.86
C ALA A 205 -4.54 20.99 -18.27
N THR A 206 -3.68 20.18 -18.88
CA THR A 206 -2.39 20.62 -19.41
C THR A 206 -2.58 21.65 -20.53
N GLU A 207 -3.44 21.35 -21.51
CA GLU A 207 -3.74 22.25 -22.63
C GLU A 207 -4.27 23.62 -22.17
N ALA A 208 -5.02 23.65 -21.07
CA ALA A 208 -5.56 24.89 -20.50
C ALA A 208 -4.49 25.81 -19.89
N ILE A 209 -3.37 25.28 -19.39
CA ILE A 209 -2.34 26.07 -18.69
C ILE A 209 -1.05 26.25 -19.47
N ILE A 210 -0.73 25.35 -20.42
CA ILE A 210 0.62 25.26 -21.02
C ILE A 210 1.09 26.54 -21.73
N ARG A 211 0.17 27.38 -22.22
CA ARG A 211 0.51 28.67 -22.87
C ARG A 211 0.73 29.83 -21.90
N ARG A 212 0.50 29.62 -20.61
CA ARG A 212 0.55 30.65 -19.55
C ARG A 212 1.68 30.43 -18.56
N VAL A 213 2.49 29.38 -18.75
CA VAL A 213 3.51 28.94 -17.77
C VAL A 213 4.84 28.71 -18.48
N ASP A 214 5.94 28.92 -17.77
CA ASP A 214 7.29 28.67 -18.26
C ASP A 214 7.72 27.21 -18.05
N GLY A 215 7.05 26.49 -17.15
CA GLY A 215 7.32 25.10 -16.84
C GLY A 215 6.18 24.46 -16.06
N ILE A 216 6.13 23.14 -16.03
CA ILE A 216 5.20 22.35 -15.22
C ILE A 216 5.99 21.61 -14.15
N TYR A 217 5.47 21.60 -12.93
CA TYR A 217 5.96 20.77 -11.84
C TYR A 217 4.82 19.95 -11.27
N LEU A 218 5.03 18.64 -11.15
CA LEU A 218 4.06 17.69 -10.63
C LEU A 218 4.58 17.14 -9.31
N THR A 219 3.72 17.11 -8.30
CA THR A 219 3.98 16.44 -7.02
C THR A 219 3.55 14.97 -7.13
N THR A 220 3.70 14.20 -6.05
CA THR A 220 3.23 12.81 -5.95
C THR A 220 1.70 12.74 -5.92
N ASP A 221 1.08 12.61 -7.09
CA ASP A 221 -0.37 12.51 -7.30
C ASP A 221 -0.71 11.28 -8.17
N ASN A 222 -1.39 10.30 -7.60
CA ASN A 222 -1.60 9.00 -8.26
C ASN A 222 -2.49 9.14 -9.50
N THR A 223 -3.48 10.03 -9.43
CA THR A 223 -4.41 10.31 -10.53
C THR A 223 -3.72 10.98 -11.71
N VAL A 224 -2.77 11.89 -11.47
CA VAL A 224 -1.96 12.51 -12.54
C VAL A 224 -1.02 11.50 -13.19
N TYR A 225 -0.35 10.65 -12.42
CA TYR A 225 0.61 9.67 -12.96
C TYR A 225 -0.02 8.44 -13.61
N SER A 226 -1.34 8.24 -13.48
CA SER A 226 -2.09 7.15 -14.09
C SER A 226 -2.81 7.53 -15.40
N ALA A 227 -2.55 8.74 -15.91
CA ALA A 227 -3.10 9.25 -17.16
C ALA A 227 -2.36 8.80 -18.43
#